data_AF-A0A2W6UQK2-F1
#
_entry.id   AF-A0A2W6UQK2-F1
#
_cell.length_a   1.000
_cell.length_b   1.000
_cell.length_c   1.000
_cell.angle_alpha   90.00
_cell.angle_beta   90.00
_cell.angle_gamma   90.00
#
_symmetry.space_group_name_H-M   'P 1'
#
loop_
_entity.id
_entity.type
_entity.pdbx_description
1 polymer ?
#
loop_
_entity_poly.entity_id
_entity_poly.type
_entity_poly.pdbx_seq_one_letter_code
_entity_poly.pdbx_strand_id
1 'polypeptide(L)'
;MKSLILAVPLAMLIASAAHAQPAPYNCQNDPVRVDIRAQALPTALDALSRQTNCPISRDVDVTKLRGNAVRGRMSPANAMVALVRGTGLEAHPVRQGLAIDRSGQQEIAARADALDRRIRVRQTAGHLTPGRANALSRQVAQVRRQAVLFARQQGFVSAAEKASFQRTFKEIDAALKA
;
A
#
# COMPACT_ATOMS: atom_id res chain seq x y z
N MET A 1 -78.14 37.19 -8.85
CA MET A 1 -77.54 35.85 -9.04
C MET A 1 -76.04 36.03 -9.22
N LYS A 2 -75.25 35.48 -8.31
CA LYS A 2 -73.78 35.63 -8.19
C LYS A 2 -73.14 34.37 -8.73
N SER A 3 -72.26 34.48 -9.73
CA SER A 3 -71.40 33.38 -10.16
C SER A 3 -69.95 33.82 -10.05
N LEU A 4 -69.28 33.32 -9.00
CA LEU A 4 -67.85 33.41 -8.74
C LEU A 4 -67.19 32.23 -9.46
N ILE A 5 -66.29 32.48 -10.40
CA ILE A 5 -65.44 31.44 -11.00
C ILE A 5 -64.18 31.33 -10.16
N LEU A 6 -64.04 30.22 -9.44
CA LEU A 6 -62.86 29.86 -8.64
C LEU A 6 -61.77 29.30 -9.55
N ALA A 7 -60.62 29.98 -9.60
CA ALA A 7 -59.37 29.45 -10.10
C ALA A 7 -58.68 28.67 -8.96
N VAL A 8 -58.39 27.38 -9.17
CA VAL A 8 -57.61 26.55 -8.25
C VAL A 8 -56.21 26.37 -8.83
N PRO A 9 -55.15 26.90 -8.20
CA PRO A 9 -53.79 26.67 -8.66
C PRO A 9 -53.29 25.30 -8.18
N LEU A 10 -52.76 24.54 -9.14
CA LEU A 10 -52.08 23.26 -8.96
C LEU A 10 -50.72 23.49 -8.27
N ALA A 11 -50.62 23.19 -6.97
CA ALA A 11 -49.38 23.29 -6.21
C ALA A 11 -48.50 22.05 -6.47
N MET A 12 -47.43 22.23 -7.25
CA MET A 12 -46.40 21.23 -7.53
C MET A 12 -45.38 21.20 -6.36
N LEU A 13 -45.46 20.17 -5.52
CA LEU A 13 -44.48 19.92 -4.45
C LEU A 13 -43.20 19.31 -5.03
N ILE A 14 -42.15 20.13 -5.16
CA ILE A 14 -40.81 19.68 -5.55
C ILE A 14 -40.09 19.20 -4.28
N ALA A 15 -40.04 17.88 -4.08
CA ALA A 15 -39.25 17.29 -3.00
C ALA A 15 -37.75 17.48 -3.29
N SER A 16 -37.10 18.41 -2.58
CA SER A 16 -35.65 18.59 -2.66
C SER A 16 -34.94 17.38 -2.02
N ALA A 17 -34.40 16.49 -2.85
CA ALA A 17 -33.43 15.50 -2.39
C ALA A 17 -32.16 16.25 -1.94
N ALA A 18 -31.94 16.32 -0.63
CA ALA A 18 -30.70 16.81 -0.04
C ALA A 18 -29.56 15.87 -0.43
N HIS A 19 -28.85 16.19 -1.50
CA HIS A 19 -27.61 15.53 -1.87
C HIS A 19 -26.54 16.00 -0.89
N ALA A 20 -26.24 15.19 0.13
CA ALA A 20 -25.07 15.40 0.98
C ALA A 20 -23.83 15.35 0.07
N GLN A 21 -23.28 16.52 -0.27
CA GLN A 21 -22.01 16.60 -0.99
C GLN A 21 -20.92 15.99 -0.10
N PRO A 22 -20.08 15.09 -0.62
CA PRO A 22 -18.97 14.55 0.17
C PRO A 22 -18.08 15.72 0.59
N ALA A 23 -17.83 15.85 1.90
CA ALA A 23 -16.88 16.83 2.40
C ALA A 23 -15.54 16.63 1.67
N PRO A 24 -14.84 17.72 1.31
CA PRO A 24 -13.56 17.60 0.64
C PRO A 24 -12.61 16.80 1.53
N TYR A 25 -12.11 15.68 1.01
CA TYR A 25 -11.04 14.93 1.63
C TYR A 25 -9.81 15.84 1.71
N ASN A 26 -9.40 16.19 2.93
CA ASN A 26 -8.23 17.01 3.19
C ASN A 26 -7.33 16.22 4.12
N CYS A 27 -6.49 15.36 3.52
CA CYS A 27 -5.54 14.57 4.27
C CYS A 27 -4.39 15.46 4.76
N GLN A 28 -4.61 16.13 5.89
CA GLN A 28 -3.55 16.74 6.66
C GLN A 28 -2.96 15.62 7.51
N ASN A 29 -1.76 15.16 7.16
CA ASN A 29 -1.08 14.03 7.83
C ASN A 29 -0.60 14.38 9.26
N ASP A 30 -1.33 15.26 9.93
CA ASP A 30 -1.09 15.76 11.28
C ASP A 30 -1.61 14.78 12.34
N PRO A 31 -1.11 14.84 13.59
CA PRO A 31 -1.51 13.90 14.63
C PRO A 31 -2.98 14.03 15.05
N VAL A 32 -3.77 12.98 14.78
CA VAL A 32 -5.17 12.82 15.18
C VAL A 32 -5.33 11.67 16.17
N ARG A 33 -6.44 11.64 16.93
CA ARG A 33 -6.77 10.48 17.75
C ARG A 33 -7.36 9.39 16.86
N VAL A 34 -6.79 8.20 16.94
CA VAL A 34 -7.26 7.00 16.26
C VAL A 34 -7.67 5.97 17.31
N ASP A 35 -8.80 5.32 17.11
CA ASP A 35 -9.22 4.12 17.85
C ASP A 35 -9.90 3.14 16.88
N ILE A 36 -9.13 2.15 16.46
CA ILE A 36 -9.56 1.09 15.55
C ILE A 36 -9.24 -0.23 16.23
N ARG A 37 -10.23 -1.10 16.34
CA ARG A 37 -10.05 -2.45 16.88
C ARG A 37 -9.45 -3.37 15.81
N ALA A 38 -8.82 -4.46 16.25
CA ALA A 38 -8.40 -5.51 15.33
C ALA A 38 -9.63 -6.13 14.66
N GLN A 39 -9.70 -6.07 13.33
CA GLN A 39 -10.85 -6.50 12.54
C GLN A 39 -10.44 -6.80 11.10
N ALA A 40 -11.39 -7.22 10.26
CA ALA A 40 -11.14 -7.40 8.83
C ALA A 40 -10.52 -6.11 8.25
N LEU A 41 -9.43 -6.27 7.49
CA LEU A 41 -8.65 -5.14 7.00
C LEU A 41 -9.47 -4.14 6.18
N PRO A 42 -10.40 -4.55 5.28
CA PRO A 42 -11.25 -3.60 4.55
C PRO A 42 -12.01 -2.65 5.49
N THR A 43 -12.66 -3.20 6.52
CA THR A 43 -13.42 -2.43 7.51
C THR A 43 -12.52 -1.53 8.35
N ALA A 44 -11.32 -1.99 8.70
CA ALA A 44 -10.34 -1.21 9.44
C ALA A 44 -9.81 -0.01 8.63
N LEU A 45 -9.55 -0.21 7.34
CA LEU A 45 -9.15 0.86 6.42
C LEU A 45 -10.28 1.89 6.26
N ASP A 46 -11.53 1.46 6.12
CA ASP A 46 -12.67 2.38 6.05
C ASP A 46 -12.81 3.20 7.34
N ALA A 47 -12.62 2.57 8.50
CA ALA A 47 -12.63 3.27 9.79
C ALA A 47 -11.49 4.29 9.88
N LEU A 48 -10.28 3.92 9.43
CA LEU A 48 -9.13 4.82 9.42
C LEU A 48 -9.38 6.03 8.52
N SER A 49 -9.88 5.81 7.30
CA SER A 49 -10.21 6.88 6.35
C SER A 49 -11.19 7.88 6.97
N ARG A 50 -12.26 7.41 7.62
CA ARG A 50 -13.23 8.27 8.29
C ARG A 50 -12.66 9.04 9.49
N GLN A 51 -11.86 8.40 10.34
CA GLN A 51 -11.30 9.04 11.53
C GLN A 51 -10.22 10.09 11.19
N THR A 52 -9.52 9.89 10.07
CA THR A 52 -8.40 10.76 9.65
C THR A 52 -8.76 11.75 8.56
N ASN A 53 -9.94 11.62 7.94
CA ASN A 53 -10.33 12.33 6.72
C ASN A 53 -9.32 12.14 5.56
N CYS A 54 -8.57 11.04 5.57
CA CYS A 54 -7.60 10.68 4.54
C CYS A 54 -8.13 9.55 3.65
N PRO A 55 -8.30 9.77 2.33
CA PRO A 55 -8.70 8.71 1.43
C PRO A 55 -7.57 7.69 1.29
N ILE A 56 -7.93 6.44 1.05
CA ILE A 56 -6.99 5.31 1.00
C ILE A 56 -7.13 4.60 -0.35
N SER A 57 -6.10 4.71 -1.17
CA SER A 57 -5.98 3.93 -2.41
C SER A 57 -5.58 2.49 -2.10
N ARG A 58 -6.17 1.54 -2.84
CA ARG A 58 -5.97 0.10 -2.65
C ARG A 58 -5.76 -0.56 -4.00
N ASP A 59 -4.51 -0.86 -4.33
CA ASP A 59 -4.15 -1.55 -5.59
C ASP A 59 -3.89 -3.05 -5.35
N VAL A 60 -4.37 -3.59 -4.23
CA VAL A 60 -4.14 -4.95 -3.76
C VAL A 60 -5.39 -5.53 -3.11
N ASP A 61 -5.60 -6.84 -3.28
CA ASP A 61 -6.68 -7.55 -2.59
C ASP A 61 -6.39 -7.64 -1.09
N VAL A 62 -7.32 -7.07 -0.31
CA VAL A 62 -7.27 -7.02 1.16
C VAL A 62 -8.37 -7.85 1.83
N THR A 63 -9.24 -8.51 1.05
CA THR A 63 -10.47 -9.14 1.55
C THR A 63 -10.21 -10.24 2.58
N LYS A 64 -9.09 -10.95 2.46
CA LYS A 64 -8.70 -12.06 3.35
C LYS A 64 -7.75 -11.62 4.47
N LEU A 65 -7.45 -10.33 4.58
CA LEU A 65 -6.48 -9.81 5.54
C LEU A 65 -7.17 -9.25 6.78
N ARG A 66 -6.45 -9.28 7.90
CA ARG A 66 -6.88 -8.73 9.19
C ARG A 66 -5.96 -7.57 9.57
N GLY A 67 -6.54 -6.44 9.91
CA GLY A 67 -5.81 -5.29 10.45
C GLY A 67 -5.60 -5.42 11.95
N ASN A 68 -4.53 -4.83 12.45
CA ASN A 68 -4.26 -4.76 13.90
C ASN A 68 -5.17 -3.75 14.60
N ALA A 69 -5.20 -3.80 15.92
CA ALA A 69 -5.74 -2.70 16.71
C ALA A 69 -4.75 -1.53 16.67
N VAL A 70 -5.27 -0.31 16.48
CA VAL A 70 -4.49 0.92 16.49
C VAL A 70 -5.20 1.92 17.38
N ARG A 71 -4.52 2.37 18.44
CA ARG A 71 -5.07 3.34 19.39
C ARG A 71 -4.02 4.37 19.77
N GLY A 72 -4.45 5.62 19.90
CA GLY A 72 -3.64 6.72 20.41
C GLY A 72 -3.63 7.93 19.49
N ARG A 73 -2.77 8.89 19.80
CA ARG A 73 -2.58 10.10 18.99
C ARG A 73 -1.38 9.92 18.07
N MET A 74 -1.61 9.91 16.75
CA MET A 74 -0.56 9.72 15.74
C MET A 74 -1.00 10.26 14.39
N SER A 75 -0.07 10.41 13.45
CA SER A 75 -0.41 10.78 12.07
C SER A 75 -1.19 9.67 11.35
N PRO A 76 -2.03 10.00 10.36
CA PRO A 76 -2.71 9.03 9.50
C PRO A 76 -1.76 8.00 8.88
N ALA A 77 -0.57 8.42 8.42
CA ALA A 77 0.44 7.52 7.89
C ALA A 77 0.94 6.51 8.93
N ASN A 78 1.25 6.96 10.15
CA ASN A 78 1.70 6.07 11.23
C ASN A 78 0.60 5.11 11.67
N ALA A 79 -0.65 5.58 11.71
CA ALA A 79 -1.81 4.74 11.99
C ALA A 79 -2.00 3.66 10.91
N MET A 80 -1.85 4.00 9.64
CA MET A 80 -1.92 3.03 8.54
C MET A 80 -0.83 1.97 8.65
N VAL A 81 0.42 2.39 8.88
CA VAL A 81 1.56 1.48 9.05
C VAL A 81 1.31 0.51 10.21
N ALA A 82 0.83 1.01 11.35
CA ALA A 82 0.46 0.17 12.49
C ALA A 82 -0.68 -0.80 12.15
N LEU A 83 -1.67 -0.35 11.38
CA LEU A 83 -2.83 -1.12 10.99
C LEU A 83 -2.47 -2.31 10.09
N VAL A 84 -1.59 -2.09 9.11
CA VAL A 84 -1.20 -3.13 8.13
C VAL A 84 -0.01 -3.98 8.54
N ARG A 85 0.64 -3.66 9.67
CA ARG A 85 1.79 -4.44 10.16
C ARG A 85 1.46 -5.93 10.27
N GLY A 86 2.36 -6.80 9.83
CA GLY A 86 2.18 -8.24 9.81
C GLY A 86 1.41 -8.78 8.59
N THR A 87 0.71 -7.94 7.84
CA THR A 87 -0.04 -8.37 6.65
C THR A 87 0.84 -8.58 5.42
N GLY A 88 2.04 -8.02 5.40
CA GLY A 88 2.94 -7.98 4.24
C GLY A 88 2.56 -6.94 3.19
N LEU A 89 1.63 -6.05 3.51
CA LEU A 89 1.37 -4.84 2.74
C LEU A 89 2.31 -3.72 3.15
N GLU A 90 2.48 -2.77 2.22
CA GLU A 90 3.26 -1.56 2.42
C GLU A 90 2.32 -0.37 2.47
N ALA A 91 2.39 0.42 3.55
CA ALA A 91 1.63 1.65 3.71
C ALA A 91 2.52 2.87 3.50
N HIS A 92 2.06 3.83 2.70
CA HIS A 92 2.81 5.06 2.45
C HIS A 92 1.87 6.24 2.11
N PRO A 93 2.29 7.49 2.37
CA PRO A 93 1.54 8.66 1.97
C PRO A 93 1.64 8.90 0.45
N VAL A 94 0.57 9.43 -0.13
CA VAL A 94 0.50 9.91 -1.51
C VAL A 94 -0.06 11.34 -1.53
N ARG A 95 0.02 12.05 -2.67
CA ARG A 95 -0.32 13.49 -2.75
C ARG A 95 -1.67 13.87 -2.12
N GLN A 96 -2.67 13.01 -2.23
CA GLN A 96 -4.04 13.30 -1.77
C GLN A 96 -4.52 12.36 -0.66
N GLY A 97 -3.65 11.56 -0.04
CA GLY A 97 -4.09 10.58 0.94
C GLY A 97 -3.04 9.55 1.29
N LEU A 98 -3.50 8.33 1.49
CA LEU A 98 -2.67 7.17 1.83
C LEU A 98 -2.85 6.10 0.77
N ALA A 99 -1.85 5.25 0.61
CA ALA A 99 -1.92 4.09 -0.27
C ALA A 99 -1.42 2.85 0.46
N ILE A 100 -1.99 1.71 0.07
CA ILE A 100 -1.51 0.39 0.44
C ILE A 100 -1.22 -0.43 -0.81
N ASP A 101 -0.02 -1.00 -0.88
CA ASP A 101 0.41 -1.82 -2.02
C ASP A 101 1.47 -2.87 -1.61
N ARG A 102 2.22 -3.37 -2.59
CA ARG A 102 3.45 -4.15 -2.42
C ARG A 102 4.56 -3.67 -3.36
N SER A 103 4.57 -2.39 -3.73
CA SER A 103 5.40 -1.87 -4.83
C SER A 103 6.89 -2.00 -4.53
N GLY A 104 7.33 -1.75 -3.28
CA GLY A 104 8.71 -1.94 -2.86
C GLY A 104 9.16 -3.41 -3.00
N GLN A 105 8.34 -4.35 -2.54
CA GLN A 105 8.60 -5.79 -2.71
C GLN A 105 8.63 -6.20 -4.18
N GLN A 106 7.71 -5.70 -5.01
CA GLN A 106 7.63 -6.01 -6.43
C GLN A 106 8.85 -5.49 -7.20
N GLU A 107 9.31 -4.27 -6.91
CA GLU A 107 10.54 -3.70 -7.48
C GLU A 107 11.76 -4.58 -7.20
N ILE A 108 11.91 -5.00 -5.94
CA ILE A 108 13.01 -5.87 -5.50
C ILE A 108 12.91 -7.25 -6.16
N ALA A 109 11.69 -7.81 -6.24
CA ALA A 109 11.44 -9.11 -6.86
C ALA A 109 11.79 -9.10 -8.35
N ALA A 110 11.37 -8.07 -9.08
CA ALA A 110 11.65 -7.88 -10.50
C ALA A 110 13.15 -7.74 -10.77
N ARG A 111 13.87 -6.98 -9.93
CA ARG A 111 15.33 -6.86 -10.05
C ARG A 111 16.05 -8.17 -9.79
N ALA A 112 15.62 -8.89 -8.75
CA ALA A 112 16.13 -10.22 -8.46
C ALA A 112 15.86 -11.21 -9.62
N ASP A 113 14.73 -11.11 -10.32
CA ASP A 113 14.41 -11.99 -11.45
C ASP A 113 15.34 -11.75 -12.62
N ALA A 114 15.64 -10.48 -12.89
CA ALA A 114 16.60 -10.10 -13.91
C ALA A 114 18.01 -10.65 -13.61
N LEU A 115 18.45 -10.59 -12.34
CA LEU A 115 19.74 -11.15 -11.93
C LEU A 115 19.77 -12.67 -12.05
N ASP A 116 18.74 -13.37 -11.56
CA ASP A 116 18.65 -14.82 -11.66
C ASP A 116 18.68 -15.30 -13.12
N ARG A 117 17.97 -14.60 -14.02
CA ARG A 117 18.05 -14.90 -15.47
C ARG A 117 19.47 -14.75 -15.99
N ARG A 118 20.18 -13.68 -15.63
CA ARG A 118 21.56 -13.44 -16.08
C ARG A 118 22.56 -14.45 -15.51
N ILE A 119 22.40 -14.84 -14.24
CA ILE A 119 23.19 -15.91 -13.62
C ILE A 119 23.02 -17.21 -14.42
N ARG A 120 21.77 -17.61 -14.70
CA ARG A 120 21.48 -18.81 -15.48
C ARG A 120 22.08 -18.76 -16.88
N VAL A 121 21.90 -17.66 -17.61
CA VAL A 121 22.45 -17.50 -18.96
C VAL A 121 23.97 -17.62 -18.99
N ARG A 122 24.69 -16.98 -18.04
CA ARG A 122 26.15 -17.10 -17.97
C ARG A 122 26.61 -18.50 -17.58
N GLN A 123 25.87 -19.17 -16.69
CA GLN A 123 26.16 -20.56 -16.31
C GLN A 123 26.00 -21.50 -17.51
N THR A 124 24.90 -21.40 -18.26
CA THR A 124 24.67 -22.23 -19.45
C THR A 124 25.67 -21.97 -20.57
N ALA A 125 26.20 -20.74 -20.65
CA ALA A 125 27.25 -20.36 -21.59
C ALA A 125 28.67 -20.77 -21.14
N GLY A 126 28.83 -21.42 -19.97
CA GLY A 126 30.14 -21.83 -19.45
C GLY A 126 30.97 -20.70 -18.84
N HIS A 127 30.47 -19.46 -18.82
CA HIS A 127 31.15 -18.30 -18.22
C HIS A 127 31.01 -18.22 -16.70
N LEU A 128 30.25 -19.13 -16.09
CA LEU A 128 30.04 -19.19 -14.65
C LEU A 128 29.98 -20.65 -14.20
N THR A 129 30.82 -21.03 -13.24
CA THR A 129 30.77 -22.40 -12.70
C THR A 129 29.45 -22.63 -11.94
N PRO A 130 28.94 -23.89 -11.89
CA PRO A 130 27.71 -24.19 -11.16
C PRO A 130 27.75 -23.76 -9.69
N GLY A 131 28.89 -23.96 -9.01
CA GLY A 131 29.08 -23.54 -7.63
C GLY A 131 28.96 -22.02 -7.43
N ARG A 132 29.55 -21.24 -8.33
CA ARG A 132 29.47 -19.77 -8.29
C ARG A 132 28.07 -19.28 -8.63
N ALA A 133 27.41 -19.86 -9.63
CA ALA A 133 26.03 -19.54 -9.98
C ALA A 133 25.07 -19.78 -8.79
N ASN A 134 25.18 -20.94 -8.15
CA ASN A 134 24.40 -21.28 -6.96
C ASN A 134 24.66 -20.33 -5.79
N ALA A 135 25.90 -19.88 -5.59
CA ALA A 135 26.22 -18.88 -4.56
C ALA A 135 25.53 -17.54 -4.84
N LEU A 136 25.61 -17.03 -6.08
CA LEU A 136 24.97 -15.76 -6.46
C LEU A 136 23.44 -15.85 -6.38
N SER A 137 22.82 -16.92 -6.89
CA SER A 137 21.37 -17.10 -6.80
C SER A 137 20.88 -17.22 -5.35
N ARG A 138 21.67 -17.80 -4.43
CA ARG A 138 21.32 -17.78 -3.00
C ARG A 138 21.31 -16.37 -2.40
N GLN A 139 22.25 -15.51 -2.79
CA GLN A 139 22.26 -14.10 -2.37
C GLN A 139 21.04 -13.34 -2.92
N VAL A 140 20.72 -13.52 -4.20
CA VAL A 140 19.51 -12.94 -4.81
C VAL A 140 18.25 -13.38 -4.06
N ALA A 141 18.14 -14.68 -3.77
CA ALA A 141 17.00 -15.23 -3.02
C ALA A 141 16.93 -14.70 -1.57
N GLN A 142 18.07 -14.45 -0.93
CA GLN A 142 18.12 -13.86 0.41
C GLN A 142 17.56 -12.43 0.41
N VAL A 143 17.98 -11.59 -0.53
CA VAL A 143 17.48 -10.21 -0.67
C VAL A 143 15.96 -10.20 -0.82
N ARG A 144 15.40 -11.07 -1.67
CA ARG A 144 13.94 -11.21 -1.82
C ARG A 144 13.23 -11.55 -0.52
N ARG A 145 13.73 -12.55 0.21
CA ARG A 145 13.13 -12.97 1.49
C ARG A 145 13.19 -11.83 2.51
N GLN A 146 14.30 -11.12 2.59
CA GLN A 146 14.46 -9.99 3.51
C GLN A 146 13.47 -8.86 3.20
N ALA A 147 13.26 -8.52 1.92
CA ALA A 147 12.28 -7.50 1.54
C ALA A 147 10.86 -7.84 2.01
N VAL A 148 10.43 -9.09 1.81
CA VAL A 148 9.11 -9.56 2.30
C VAL A 148 9.04 -9.54 3.83
N LEU A 149 10.12 -9.93 4.51
CA LEU A 149 10.18 -9.91 5.97
C LEU A 149 10.09 -8.48 6.51
N PHE A 150 10.81 -7.51 5.95
CA PHE A 150 10.73 -6.12 6.38
C PHE A 150 9.32 -5.56 6.15
N ALA A 151 8.73 -5.74 4.97
CA ALA A 151 7.37 -5.31 4.71
C ALA A 151 6.36 -5.88 5.73
N ARG A 152 6.51 -7.16 6.11
CA ARG A 152 5.69 -7.76 7.17
C ARG A 152 5.98 -7.18 8.55
N GLN A 153 7.25 -7.01 8.92
CA GLN A 153 7.63 -6.59 10.28
C GLN A 153 7.30 -5.13 10.56
N GLN A 154 7.56 -4.24 9.60
CA GLN A 154 7.43 -2.81 9.81
C GLN A 154 6.25 -2.17 9.05
N GLY A 155 5.67 -2.85 8.06
CA GLY A 155 4.57 -2.33 7.24
C GLY A 155 4.99 -1.51 6.02
N PHE A 156 6.28 -1.59 5.62
CA PHE A 156 6.86 -0.98 4.42
C PHE A 156 8.29 -1.52 4.19
N VAL A 157 8.93 -1.24 3.06
CA VAL A 157 10.40 -1.36 2.91
C VAL A 157 11.01 0.04 2.92
N SER A 158 11.88 0.33 3.89
CA SER A 158 12.46 1.65 4.10
C SER A 158 13.46 2.03 3.01
N ALA A 159 13.75 3.33 2.90
CA ALA A 159 14.79 3.82 2.00
C ALA A 159 16.17 3.22 2.31
N ALA A 160 16.49 2.98 3.59
CA ALA A 160 17.75 2.39 4.01
C ALA A 160 17.87 0.92 3.57
N GLU A 161 16.81 0.12 3.74
CA GLU A 161 16.79 -1.27 3.26
C GLU A 161 16.87 -1.32 1.73
N LYS A 162 16.08 -0.48 1.03
CA LYS A 162 16.15 -0.37 -0.44
C LYS A 162 17.57 -0.05 -0.91
N ALA A 163 18.24 0.92 -0.30
CA ALA A 163 19.63 1.26 -0.62
C ALA A 163 20.59 0.09 -0.35
N SER A 164 20.38 -0.66 0.73
CA SER A 164 21.17 -1.85 1.03
C SER A 164 21.00 -2.94 -0.03
N PHE A 165 19.77 -3.23 -0.43
CA PHE A 165 19.49 -4.21 -1.49
C PHE A 165 20.07 -3.79 -2.83
N GLN A 166 19.97 -2.50 -3.18
CA GLN A 166 20.56 -1.96 -4.39
C GLN A 166 22.09 -2.14 -4.42
N ARG A 167 22.79 -1.98 -3.28
CA ARG A 167 24.23 -2.25 -3.20
C ARG A 167 24.53 -3.72 -3.45
N THR A 168 23.84 -4.64 -2.79
CA THR A 168 24.02 -6.09 -3.02
C THR A 168 23.75 -6.48 -4.48
N PHE A 169 22.71 -5.93 -5.11
CA PHE A 169 22.45 -6.16 -6.52
C PHE A 169 23.57 -5.65 -7.43
N LYS A 170 24.16 -4.48 -7.14
CA LYS A 170 25.31 -3.95 -7.88
C LYS A 170 26.55 -4.83 -7.74
N GLU A 171 26.79 -5.40 -6.57
CA GLU A 171 27.91 -6.33 -6.33
C GLU A 171 27.75 -7.63 -7.13
N ILE A 172 26.54 -8.20 -7.14
CA ILE A 172 26.22 -9.37 -7.96
C ILE A 172 26.38 -9.04 -9.45
N ASP A 173 25.92 -7.86 -9.88
CA ASP A 173 26.10 -7.38 -11.24
C ASP A 173 27.56 -7.27 -11.66
N ALA A 174 28.42 -6.77 -10.78
CA ALA A 174 29.85 -6.70 -11.02
C ALA A 174 30.48 -8.10 -11.11
N ALA A 175 30.09 -9.02 -10.23
CA ALA A 175 30.55 -10.40 -10.26
C ALA A 175 30.14 -11.17 -11.52
N LEU A 176 29.07 -10.75 -12.21
CA LEU A 176 28.63 -11.31 -13.49
C LEU A 176 29.34 -10.70 -14.70
N LYS A 177 30.15 -9.64 -14.54
CA LYS A 177 30.91 -9.02 -15.63
C LYS A 177 32.35 -9.50 -15.68
N ALA A 178 32.90 -9.91 -14.54
CA ALA A 178 34.16 -10.64 -14.44
C ALA A 178 34.06 -11.98 -15.16
#